data_AF-C0NQB6-F1
#
_entry.id   AF-C0NQB6-F1
#
_cell.length_a   1.000
_cell.length_b   1.000
_cell.length_c   1.000
_cell.angle_alpha   90.00
_cell.angle_beta   90.00
_cell.angle_gamma   90.00
#
_symmetry.space_group_name_H-M   'P 1'
#
loop_
_entity.id
_entity.type
_entity.pdbx_description
1 polymer ?
#
loop_
_entity_poly.entity_id
_entity_poly.type
_entity_poly.pdbx_seq_one_letter_code
_entity_poly.pdbx_strand_id
1 'polypeptide(L)'
;MDDEWVDITPTKKPVLPAYLDEIPVRKKETRIDPKPLYQRMAKRAVDVLNSRPTAPIFHVNMKNSTIKMNTVFEYAFAPEHRAEVRCNTCAHFINRYGDLCIVDDSTGKLIPLFWSEDKSLPVLFRAPVSAMCKLFEDGTVGKEYRITSNKRRSLGFKKKGGYRHMAFEIPCARRVIPPALARTMSPTNEQREMLQRILEDYNTETVRKAAAMLQENRLPYADAHKGAIGWLLDVQKSRGVLLKSSAVSDTKRHNIQTHIAASAFIGCLKQLRSGALSKLLDGVKEGKEFKELDRQWRELCDPKIYLRPQKPPKAGNIAVAEKLFEELGLTKGDMARKYVVTSDIPKEVYIFRDLQVEKKTSKQEPKKQEGIFADVIPRSVPKFNPKTQRESGELDPPKSISFSNFVHTVLPTVKEVEVKLQQREYLYFLISGYPGSKPLMQWHTKVNLVSPFTFTSPVSTSKYNLYTGWNRVTAVVPFPHLWDAAPAAKTFPLLPADASEFQHYHRKHGFRYLVCLDGIEEKTKKVGLCLFPAMLKSQLHPVRATIEAYSAAGTIEEPAGNYVGGISVSRSSNEHTKRLYRVTDEDGDRKLYETVIFE
;
A
#
# COMPACT_ATOMS: atom_id res chain seq x y z
N MET A 1 -27.42 9.72 -11.34
CA MET A 1 -27.63 11.00 -12.02
C MET A 1 -26.95 10.84 -13.37
N ASP A 2 -27.61 10.53 -14.48
CA ASP A 2 -29.04 10.56 -14.83
C ASP A 2 -29.28 9.48 -15.89
N ASP A 3 -30.30 8.64 -15.72
CA ASP A 3 -30.76 7.65 -16.72
C ASP A 3 -32.29 7.49 -16.57
N GLU A 4 -33.05 8.53 -16.94
CA GLU A 4 -34.50 8.43 -17.20
C GLU A 4 -34.82 9.18 -18.50
N TRP A 5 -34.93 8.44 -19.59
CA TRP A 5 -35.64 8.90 -20.79
C TRP A 5 -36.51 7.75 -21.28
N VAL A 6 -37.80 7.86 -20.94
CA VAL A 6 -38.90 7.21 -21.65
C VAL A 6 -39.42 8.27 -22.61
N ASP A 7 -39.44 7.99 -23.91
CA ASP A 7 -40.15 8.85 -24.86
C ASP A 7 -41.14 8.03 -25.68
N ILE A 8 -42.35 8.58 -25.69
CA ILE A 8 -43.63 7.99 -26.10
C ILE A 8 -43.88 8.35 -27.57
N THR A 9 -44.44 7.40 -28.31
CA THR A 9 -44.90 7.55 -29.70
C THR A 9 -46.02 8.58 -29.88
N PRO A 10 -46.11 9.19 -31.07
CA PRO A 10 -47.40 9.57 -31.63
C PRO A 10 -47.66 8.94 -33.03
N THR A 11 -48.72 8.13 -33.05
CA THR A 11 -49.87 8.15 -33.97
C THR A 11 -49.73 8.20 -35.50
N LYS A 12 -50.11 7.08 -36.12
CA LYS A 12 -51.19 6.87 -37.11
C LYS A 12 -51.58 8.03 -38.06
N LYS A 13 -51.43 7.80 -39.38
CA LYS A 13 -52.43 8.01 -40.47
C LYS A 13 -51.84 7.65 -41.86
N PRO A 14 -52.65 7.44 -42.93
CA PRO A 14 -53.15 6.13 -43.32
C PRO A 14 -52.59 5.58 -44.65
N VAL A 15 -52.85 4.29 -44.82
CA VAL A 15 -52.52 3.38 -45.92
C VAL A 15 -53.31 3.72 -47.19
N LEU A 16 -52.64 3.69 -48.34
CA LEU A 16 -53.26 3.53 -49.67
C LEU A 16 -52.58 2.36 -50.41
N PRO A 17 -53.34 1.53 -51.14
CA PRO A 17 -52.87 0.27 -51.70
C PRO A 17 -52.59 0.39 -53.21
N ALA A 18 -51.59 -0.32 -53.72
CA ALA A 18 -51.64 -0.95 -55.04
C ALA A 18 -50.36 -1.73 -55.32
N TYR A 19 -50.55 -2.89 -55.96
CA TYR A 19 -49.58 -3.68 -56.70
C TYR A 19 -48.67 -4.64 -55.90
N LEU A 20 -49.27 -5.80 -55.59
CA LEU A 20 -48.57 -7.05 -55.40
C LEU A 20 -48.22 -7.62 -56.80
N ASP A 21 -47.09 -7.19 -57.36
CA ASP A 21 -46.43 -7.99 -58.39
C ASP A 21 -45.60 -9.07 -57.71
N GLU A 22 -45.96 -10.31 -57.98
CA GLU A 22 -45.26 -11.52 -57.58
C GLU A 22 -43.83 -11.53 -58.15
N ILE A 23 -42.84 -11.26 -57.31
CA ILE A 23 -41.41 -11.45 -57.66
C ILE A 23 -40.74 -12.27 -56.54
N PRO A 24 -39.92 -13.28 -56.88
CA PRO A 24 -39.93 -14.54 -56.17
C PRO A 24 -39.21 -14.50 -54.83
N VAL A 25 -39.87 -15.10 -53.84
CA VAL A 25 -39.33 -15.47 -52.54
C VAL A 25 -38.18 -16.46 -52.73
N ARG A 26 -36.95 -15.97 -52.75
CA ARG A 26 -35.74 -16.74 -52.38
C ARG A 26 -34.53 -15.85 -52.10
N LYS A 27 -34.64 -15.00 -51.08
CA LYS A 27 -33.45 -14.65 -50.29
C LYS A 27 -33.54 -15.39 -48.97
N LYS A 28 -32.94 -16.58 -48.90
CA LYS A 28 -32.40 -17.09 -47.63
C LYS A 28 -31.24 -16.16 -47.28
N GLU A 29 -31.54 -14.95 -46.81
CA GLU A 29 -30.55 -14.06 -46.22
C GLU A 29 -30.00 -14.78 -45.00
N THR A 30 -28.80 -15.32 -45.15
CA THR A 30 -27.99 -15.85 -44.06
C THR A 30 -27.73 -14.72 -43.08
N ARG A 31 -28.62 -14.56 -42.09
CA ARG A 31 -28.46 -13.64 -40.97
C ARG A 31 -27.08 -13.82 -40.37
N ILE A 32 -26.30 -12.74 -40.31
CA ILE A 32 -24.97 -12.75 -39.71
C ILE A 32 -25.09 -13.22 -38.25
N ASP A 33 -24.36 -14.29 -37.87
CA ASP A 33 -24.23 -14.68 -36.47
C ASP A 33 -23.06 -13.90 -35.82
N PRO A 34 -23.31 -12.96 -34.91
CA PRO A 34 -22.25 -12.18 -34.28
C PRO A 34 -21.60 -12.89 -33.08
N LYS A 35 -22.12 -14.04 -32.64
CA LYS A 35 -21.61 -14.76 -31.45
C LYS A 35 -20.12 -15.10 -31.54
N PRO A 36 -19.58 -15.59 -32.68
CA PRO A 36 -18.15 -15.90 -32.77
C PRO A 36 -17.29 -14.66 -32.48
N LEU A 37 -17.66 -13.48 -33.02
CA LEU A 37 -16.95 -12.24 -32.74
C LEU A 37 -16.96 -11.91 -31.25
N TYR A 38 -18.12 -11.95 -30.60
CA TYR A 38 -18.24 -11.61 -29.17
C TYR A 38 -17.42 -12.55 -28.28
N GLN A 39 -17.45 -13.85 -28.57
CA GLN A 39 -16.67 -14.86 -27.84
C GLN A 39 -15.16 -14.63 -28.00
N ARG A 40 -14.70 -14.30 -29.22
CA ARG A 40 -13.28 -14.03 -29.49
C ARG A 40 -12.81 -12.74 -28.82
N MET A 41 -13.60 -11.67 -28.89
CA MET A 41 -13.30 -10.41 -28.19
C MET A 41 -13.17 -10.62 -26.68
N ALA A 42 -14.12 -11.35 -26.08
CA ALA A 42 -14.09 -11.63 -24.64
C ALA A 42 -12.89 -12.51 -24.26
N LYS A 43 -12.63 -13.60 -24.99
CA LYS A 43 -11.47 -14.48 -24.75
C LYS A 43 -10.15 -13.71 -24.85
N ARG A 44 -9.97 -12.95 -25.94
CA ARG A 44 -8.81 -12.09 -26.16
C ARG A 44 -8.57 -11.13 -24.99
N ALA A 45 -9.62 -10.44 -24.53
CA ALA A 45 -9.52 -9.51 -23.42
C ALA A 45 -9.16 -10.21 -22.11
N VAL A 46 -9.69 -11.41 -21.84
CA VAL A 46 -9.24 -12.22 -20.68
C VAL A 46 -7.76 -12.57 -20.81
N ASP A 47 -7.32 -13.08 -21.96
CA ASP A 47 -5.94 -13.50 -22.18
C ASP A 47 -4.95 -12.34 -22.01
N VAL A 48 -5.26 -11.18 -22.61
CA VAL A 48 -4.47 -9.94 -22.47
C VAL A 48 -4.40 -9.52 -21.00
N LEU A 49 -5.55 -9.44 -20.31
CA LEU A 49 -5.58 -8.95 -18.94
C LEU A 49 -4.94 -9.91 -17.95
N ASN A 50 -5.00 -11.22 -18.19
CA ASN A 50 -4.38 -12.24 -17.35
C ASN A 50 -2.86 -12.32 -17.58
N SER A 51 -2.39 -12.09 -18.82
CA SER A 51 -0.95 -12.07 -19.12
C SER A 51 -0.20 -10.93 -18.40
N ARG A 52 -0.91 -9.86 -18.02
CA ARG A 52 -0.33 -8.68 -17.36
C ARG A 52 -1.22 -8.17 -16.21
N PRO A 53 -1.35 -8.92 -15.10
CA PRO A 53 -2.40 -8.71 -14.08
C PRO A 53 -2.33 -7.35 -13.37
N THR A 54 -1.15 -6.72 -13.33
CA THR A 54 -0.91 -5.43 -12.68
C THR A 54 -0.89 -4.24 -13.64
N ALA A 55 -0.87 -4.47 -14.96
CA ALA A 55 -0.73 -3.39 -15.94
C ALA A 55 -1.98 -2.50 -15.97
N PRO A 56 -1.86 -1.16 -15.90
CA PRO A 56 -3.00 -0.25 -16.03
C PRO A 56 -3.67 -0.40 -17.40
N ILE A 57 -5.00 -0.22 -17.41
CA ILE A 57 -5.81 -0.20 -18.63
C ILE A 57 -6.00 1.25 -19.05
N PHE A 58 -5.86 1.55 -20.32
CA PHE A 58 -6.01 2.89 -20.87
C PHE A 58 -7.02 2.91 -22.01
N HIS A 59 -7.59 4.08 -22.25
CA HIS A 59 -8.17 4.41 -23.54
C HIS A 59 -7.06 4.80 -24.51
N VAL A 60 -7.22 4.50 -25.80
CA VAL A 60 -6.38 5.10 -26.85
C VAL A 60 -6.90 6.51 -27.17
N ASN A 61 -6.00 7.49 -27.27
CA ASN A 61 -6.31 8.78 -27.85
C ASN A 61 -6.11 8.70 -29.36
N MET A 62 -7.23 8.72 -30.10
CA MET A 62 -7.22 8.76 -31.55
C MET A 62 -6.99 10.20 -31.99
N LYS A 63 -5.76 10.53 -32.41
CA LYS A 63 -5.45 11.87 -32.92
C LYS A 63 -6.44 12.23 -34.04
N ASN A 64 -7.09 13.38 -33.91
CA ASN A 64 -7.85 14.05 -34.97
C ASN A 64 -9.02 13.28 -35.59
N SER A 65 -9.51 12.20 -34.98
CA SER A 65 -10.72 11.51 -35.47
C SER A 65 -11.96 11.99 -34.73
N THR A 66 -12.77 12.81 -35.38
CA THR A 66 -14.17 13.08 -34.96
C THR A 66 -15.08 11.86 -35.20
N ILE A 67 -14.58 10.86 -35.94
CA ILE A 67 -15.30 9.65 -36.30
C ILE A 67 -15.35 8.72 -35.10
N LYS A 68 -16.58 8.31 -34.73
CA LYS A 68 -16.81 7.31 -33.69
C LYS A 68 -16.25 5.95 -34.10
N MET A 69 -15.66 5.20 -33.18
CA MET A 69 -15.11 3.86 -33.47
C MET A 69 -16.16 2.90 -34.06
N ASN A 70 -17.41 2.97 -33.60
CA ASN A 70 -18.46 2.13 -34.16
C ASN A 70 -18.70 2.42 -35.65
N THR A 71 -18.51 3.66 -36.09
CA THR A 71 -18.62 4.05 -37.51
C THR A 71 -17.49 3.43 -38.31
N VAL A 72 -16.26 3.47 -37.81
CA VAL A 72 -15.13 2.78 -38.46
C VAL A 72 -15.39 1.27 -38.57
N PHE A 73 -15.97 0.67 -37.52
CA PHE A 73 -16.34 -0.75 -37.51
C PHE A 73 -17.44 -1.08 -38.53
N GLU A 74 -18.53 -0.31 -38.54
CA GLU A 74 -19.68 -0.48 -39.45
C GLU A 74 -19.28 -0.30 -40.91
N TYR A 75 -18.50 0.74 -41.22
CA TYR A 75 -18.13 1.06 -42.61
C TYR A 75 -17.07 0.12 -43.20
N ALA A 76 -16.38 -0.64 -42.36
CA ALA A 76 -15.46 -1.69 -42.79
C ALA A 76 -16.19 -2.98 -43.25
N PHE A 77 -17.51 -3.10 -43.04
CA PHE A 77 -18.32 -4.12 -43.70
C PHE A 77 -18.70 -3.67 -45.11
N ALA A 78 -18.87 -4.65 -46.00
CA ALA A 78 -19.46 -4.44 -47.31
C ALA A 78 -20.86 -3.78 -47.16
N PRO A 79 -21.24 -2.83 -48.04
CA PRO A 79 -22.46 -2.02 -47.90
C PRO A 79 -23.72 -2.82 -47.59
N GLU A 80 -23.88 -3.98 -48.20
CA GLU A 80 -25.01 -4.91 -48.06
C GLU A 80 -25.17 -5.48 -46.64
N HIS A 81 -24.10 -5.57 -45.85
CA HIS A 81 -24.12 -6.15 -44.51
C HIS A 81 -24.23 -5.10 -43.38
N ARG A 82 -24.10 -3.80 -43.71
CA ARG A 82 -24.04 -2.72 -42.70
C ARG A 82 -25.31 -2.62 -41.85
N ALA A 83 -26.47 -2.80 -42.48
CA ALA A 83 -27.76 -2.75 -41.79
C ALA A 83 -27.91 -3.89 -40.76
N GLU A 84 -27.43 -5.09 -41.08
CA GLU A 84 -27.51 -6.27 -40.21
C GLU A 84 -26.63 -6.17 -38.95
N VAL A 85 -25.51 -5.46 -39.04
CA VAL A 85 -24.58 -5.26 -37.90
C VAL A 85 -24.83 -3.98 -37.12
N ARG A 86 -25.69 -3.08 -37.62
CA ARG A 86 -26.07 -1.84 -36.94
C ARG A 86 -26.89 -2.14 -35.70
N CYS A 87 -26.24 -2.11 -34.54
CA CYS A 87 -26.86 -2.28 -33.24
C CYS A 87 -26.42 -1.17 -32.29
N ASN A 88 -27.37 -0.36 -31.79
CA ASN A 88 -27.07 0.75 -30.87
C ASN A 88 -26.40 0.28 -29.57
N THR A 89 -26.76 -0.90 -29.06
CA THR A 89 -26.13 -1.47 -27.85
C THR A 89 -24.66 -1.83 -28.09
N CYS A 90 -24.35 -2.47 -29.22
CA CYS A 90 -22.97 -2.78 -29.60
C CYS A 90 -22.18 -1.51 -29.98
N ALA A 91 -22.81 -0.55 -30.66
CA ALA A 91 -22.20 0.74 -30.97
C ALA A 91 -21.81 1.49 -29.70
N HIS A 92 -22.67 1.47 -28.67
CA HIS A 92 -22.33 2.04 -27.36
C HIS A 92 -21.13 1.33 -26.72
N PHE A 93 -21.09 0.00 -26.73
CA PHE A 93 -19.93 -0.77 -26.25
C PHE A 93 -18.65 -0.36 -26.97
N ILE A 94 -18.65 -0.37 -28.30
CA ILE A 94 -17.47 -0.05 -29.12
C ILE A 94 -16.97 1.37 -28.83
N ASN A 95 -17.86 2.36 -28.76
CA ASN A 95 -17.46 3.75 -28.51
C ASN A 95 -17.01 4.01 -27.08
N ARG A 96 -17.47 3.23 -26.11
CA ARG A 96 -17.19 3.44 -24.69
C ARG A 96 -15.99 2.64 -24.19
N TYR A 97 -15.81 1.44 -24.74
CA TYR A 97 -14.84 0.44 -24.26
C TYR A 97 -14.01 -0.20 -25.38
N GLY A 98 -14.40 -0.05 -26.65
CA GLY A 98 -13.67 -0.64 -27.77
C GLY A 98 -12.23 -0.12 -27.89
N ASP A 99 -11.96 1.09 -27.39
CA ASP A 99 -10.64 1.73 -27.38
C ASP A 99 -9.75 1.31 -26.21
N LEU A 100 -10.21 0.39 -25.35
CA LEU A 100 -9.41 -0.04 -24.22
C LEU A 100 -8.18 -0.84 -24.70
N CYS A 101 -7.02 -0.47 -24.16
CA CYS A 101 -5.74 -1.10 -24.41
C CYS A 101 -4.89 -1.19 -23.14
N ILE A 102 -3.82 -1.98 -23.22
CA ILE A 102 -2.68 -1.90 -22.31
C ILE A 102 -1.44 -1.47 -23.10
N VAL A 103 -0.42 -0.98 -22.42
CA VAL A 103 0.85 -0.61 -23.05
C VAL A 103 1.83 -1.78 -22.95
N ASP A 104 2.50 -2.08 -24.05
CA ASP A 104 3.74 -2.83 -24.05
C ASP A 104 4.89 -1.95 -23.61
N ASP A 105 5.34 -2.14 -22.38
CA ASP A 105 6.35 -1.30 -21.74
C ASP A 105 7.76 -1.54 -22.30
N SER A 106 7.97 -2.60 -23.07
CA SER A 106 9.20 -2.88 -23.81
C SER A 106 9.30 -2.15 -25.15
N THR A 107 8.17 -1.89 -25.82
CA THR A 107 8.13 -1.32 -27.18
C THR A 107 7.37 0.01 -27.29
N GLY A 108 6.59 0.37 -26.27
CA GLY A 108 5.64 1.50 -26.29
C GLY A 108 4.40 1.29 -27.15
N LYS A 109 4.21 0.09 -27.72
CA LYS A 109 3.03 -0.22 -28.54
C LYS A 109 1.78 -0.37 -27.67
N LEU A 110 0.64 0.01 -28.22
CA LEU A 110 -0.66 -0.27 -27.62
C LEU A 110 -1.08 -1.70 -27.98
N ILE A 111 -1.51 -2.46 -26.98
CA ILE A 111 -2.11 -3.79 -27.15
C ILE A 111 -3.62 -3.63 -26.94
N PRO A 112 -4.44 -3.72 -28.00
CA PRO A 112 -5.89 -3.64 -27.87
C PRO A 112 -6.42 -4.78 -27.01
N LEU A 113 -7.38 -4.50 -26.12
CA LEU A 113 -8.02 -5.53 -25.29
C LEU A 113 -8.88 -6.48 -26.14
N PHE A 114 -9.69 -5.94 -27.05
CA PHE A 114 -10.73 -6.71 -27.73
C PHE A 114 -10.38 -7.11 -29.16
N TRP A 115 -9.38 -6.46 -29.76
CA TRP A 115 -9.10 -6.57 -31.20
C TRP A 115 -7.77 -7.28 -31.44
N SER A 116 -7.78 -8.26 -32.34
CA SER A 116 -6.60 -8.94 -32.84
C SER A 116 -6.91 -9.56 -34.19
N GLU A 117 -5.90 -9.64 -35.05
CA GLU A 117 -5.97 -10.34 -36.35
C GLU A 117 -6.05 -11.87 -36.16
N ASP A 118 -7.22 -12.33 -35.69
CA ASP A 118 -7.52 -13.75 -35.47
C ASP A 118 -8.04 -14.37 -36.77
N LYS A 119 -7.18 -15.14 -37.46
CA LYS A 119 -7.52 -15.85 -38.70
C LYS A 119 -8.68 -16.83 -38.53
N SER A 120 -8.98 -17.28 -37.30
CA SER A 120 -10.11 -18.17 -37.02
C SER A 120 -11.47 -17.45 -36.97
N LEU A 121 -11.50 -16.12 -37.04
CA LEU A 121 -12.75 -15.37 -37.19
C LEU A 121 -13.39 -15.66 -38.56
N PRO A 122 -14.74 -15.71 -38.63
CA PRO A 122 -15.46 -15.72 -39.90
C PRO A 122 -14.99 -14.57 -40.81
N VAL A 123 -14.86 -14.86 -42.10
CA VAL A 123 -14.27 -13.94 -43.11
C VAL A 123 -14.89 -12.55 -43.03
N LEU A 124 -16.21 -12.48 -42.85
CA LEU A 124 -16.99 -11.25 -42.75
C LEU A 124 -16.50 -10.29 -41.66
N PHE A 125 -15.98 -10.79 -40.54
CA PHE A 125 -15.51 -9.95 -39.42
C PHE A 125 -14.05 -9.53 -39.54
N ARG A 126 -13.26 -10.12 -40.45
CA ARG A 126 -11.82 -9.89 -40.52
C ARG A 126 -11.48 -8.45 -40.90
N ALA A 127 -12.12 -7.89 -41.93
CA ALA A 127 -11.88 -6.51 -42.36
C ALA A 127 -12.28 -5.47 -41.28
N PRO A 128 -13.46 -5.57 -40.64
CA PRO A 128 -13.82 -4.71 -39.50
C PRO A 128 -12.86 -4.80 -38.31
N VAL A 129 -12.44 -6.02 -37.93
CA VAL A 129 -11.49 -6.21 -36.84
C VAL A 129 -10.12 -5.63 -37.20
N SER A 130 -9.66 -5.82 -38.44
CA SER A 130 -8.42 -5.21 -38.93
C SER A 130 -8.48 -3.69 -38.91
N ALA A 131 -9.60 -3.10 -39.34
CA ALA A 131 -9.82 -1.66 -39.25
C ALA A 131 -9.77 -1.16 -37.79
N MET A 132 -10.29 -1.92 -36.83
CA MET A 132 -10.16 -1.59 -35.40
C MET A 132 -8.71 -1.69 -34.92
N CYS A 133 -7.97 -2.74 -35.30
CA CYS A 133 -6.56 -2.90 -34.91
C CYS A 133 -5.71 -1.72 -35.36
N LYS A 134 -5.90 -1.22 -36.58
CA LYS A 134 -5.17 -0.07 -37.14
C LYS A 134 -5.32 1.21 -36.31
N LEU A 135 -6.44 1.41 -35.61
CA LEU A 135 -6.65 2.57 -34.73
C LEU A 135 -5.65 2.63 -33.56
N PHE A 136 -4.99 1.52 -33.22
CA PHE A 136 -4.03 1.43 -32.13
C PHE A 136 -2.56 1.51 -32.58
N GLU A 137 -2.26 1.28 -33.86
CA GLU A 137 -0.89 1.19 -34.37
C GLU A 137 -0.13 2.50 -34.18
N ASP A 138 -0.78 3.64 -34.47
CA ASP A 138 -0.23 5.00 -34.31
C ASP A 138 -0.82 5.78 -33.12
N GLY A 139 -1.61 5.09 -32.29
CA GLY A 139 -2.32 5.69 -31.17
C GLY A 139 -1.40 6.13 -30.03
N THR A 140 -1.76 7.24 -29.38
CA THR A 140 -1.17 7.62 -28.08
C THR A 140 -2.04 7.12 -26.94
N VAL A 141 -1.44 6.82 -25.80
CA VAL A 141 -2.17 6.54 -24.56
C VAL A 141 -2.99 7.77 -24.16
N GLY A 142 -4.27 7.56 -23.91
CA GLY A 142 -5.20 8.52 -23.34
C GLY A 142 -5.37 8.33 -21.83
N LYS A 143 -6.60 8.56 -21.34
CA LYS A 143 -6.91 8.44 -19.91
C LYS A 143 -6.87 6.98 -19.44
N GLU A 144 -6.47 6.78 -18.18
CA GLU A 144 -6.56 5.47 -17.52
C GLU A 144 -8.03 5.08 -17.25
N TYR A 145 -8.38 3.84 -17.58
CA TYR A 145 -9.64 3.22 -17.17
C TYR A 145 -9.51 2.64 -15.76
N ARG A 146 -9.79 3.47 -14.76
CA ARG A 146 -9.76 3.07 -13.34
C ARG A 146 -11.03 2.30 -12.95
N ILE A 147 -10.86 1.08 -12.45
CA ILE A 147 -11.93 0.25 -11.88
C ILE A 147 -12.20 0.72 -10.45
N THR A 148 -13.18 1.62 -10.27
CA THR A 148 -13.49 2.20 -8.96
C THR A 148 -14.65 1.54 -8.22
N SER A 149 -15.34 0.60 -8.86
CA SER A 149 -16.39 -0.22 -8.26
C SER A 149 -16.55 -1.54 -9.01
N ASN A 150 -17.19 -2.54 -8.41
CA ASN A 150 -17.52 -3.79 -9.11
C ASN A 150 -18.42 -3.55 -10.33
N LYS A 151 -19.32 -2.55 -10.28
CA LYS A 151 -20.16 -2.17 -11.42
C LYS A 151 -19.33 -1.74 -12.65
N ARG A 152 -18.13 -1.17 -12.45
CA ARG A 152 -17.22 -0.78 -13.53
C ARG A 152 -16.44 -1.95 -14.15
N ARG A 153 -16.56 -3.17 -13.61
CA ARG A 153 -16.01 -4.38 -14.23
C ARG A 153 -16.88 -4.89 -15.36
N SER A 154 -18.19 -4.71 -15.25
CA SER A 154 -19.17 -5.08 -16.27
C SER A 154 -19.23 -4.04 -17.37
N LEU A 155 -18.68 -4.39 -18.53
CA LEU A 155 -18.66 -3.55 -19.72
C LEU A 155 -19.76 -3.99 -20.68
N GLY A 156 -20.66 -3.08 -21.06
CA GLY A 156 -21.77 -3.37 -21.97
C GLY A 156 -22.88 -4.21 -21.38
N PHE A 157 -23.69 -4.84 -22.25
CA PHE A 157 -24.90 -5.57 -21.89
C PHE A 157 -24.95 -6.93 -22.57
N LYS A 158 -24.76 -8.03 -21.83
CA LYS A 158 -24.74 -9.39 -22.42
C LYS A 158 -26.05 -9.74 -23.13
N LYS A 159 -27.18 -9.28 -22.60
CA LYS A 159 -28.51 -9.39 -23.21
C LYS A 159 -29.29 -8.08 -23.01
N LYS A 160 -29.93 -7.58 -24.07
CA LYS A 160 -30.85 -6.43 -24.02
C LYS A 160 -31.87 -6.57 -25.14
N GLY A 161 -33.16 -6.43 -24.82
CA GLY A 161 -34.25 -6.63 -25.80
C GLY A 161 -34.30 -8.06 -26.38
N GLY A 162 -33.96 -9.09 -25.58
CA GLY A 162 -33.94 -10.49 -26.03
C GLY A 162 -32.70 -10.92 -26.83
N TYR A 163 -31.93 -9.98 -27.38
CA TYR A 163 -30.72 -10.29 -28.16
C TYR A 163 -29.45 -10.25 -27.32
N ARG A 164 -28.43 -11.02 -27.75
CA ARG A 164 -27.07 -10.95 -27.18
C ARG A 164 -26.27 -9.84 -27.85
N HIS A 165 -25.48 -9.11 -27.07
CA HIS A 165 -24.63 -8.00 -27.56
C HIS A 165 -23.20 -8.16 -27.05
N MET A 166 -22.32 -7.27 -27.51
CA MET A 166 -20.97 -7.13 -26.98
C MET A 166 -21.03 -6.80 -25.47
N ALA A 167 -20.35 -7.62 -24.69
CA ALA A 167 -20.18 -7.42 -23.26
C ALA A 167 -18.91 -8.12 -22.78
N PHE A 168 -18.31 -7.59 -21.71
CA PHE A 168 -17.12 -8.14 -21.11
C PHE A 168 -17.11 -7.89 -19.60
N GLU A 169 -16.67 -8.88 -18.83
CA GLU A 169 -16.49 -8.75 -17.39
C GLU A 169 -14.98 -8.74 -17.11
N ILE A 170 -14.45 -7.63 -16.58
CA ILE A 170 -13.03 -7.55 -16.23
C ILE A 170 -12.72 -8.56 -15.11
N PRO A 171 -11.71 -9.45 -15.28
CA PRO A 171 -11.38 -10.51 -14.32
C PRO A 171 -11.27 -10.01 -12.87
N CYS A 172 -11.82 -10.77 -11.93
CA CYS A 172 -11.87 -10.44 -10.50
C CYS A 172 -10.47 -10.18 -9.89
N ALA A 173 -9.43 -10.82 -10.43
CA ALA A 173 -8.03 -10.62 -10.07
C ALA A 173 -7.55 -9.17 -10.23
N ARG A 174 -8.18 -8.36 -11.09
CA ARG A 174 -7.91 -6.92 -11.18
C ARG A 174 -8.45 -6.20 -9.95
N ARG A 175 -7.62 -5.45 -9.24
CA ARG A 175 -8.03 -4.76 -8.01
C ARG A 175 -8.99 -3.59 -8.29
N VAL A 176 -10.06 -3.50 -7.49
CA VAL A 176 -10.91 -2.30 -7.45
C VAL A 176 -10.23 -1.24 -6.58
N ILE A 177 -10.06 -0.04 -7.13
CA ILE A 177 -9.55 1.13 -6.40
C ILE A 177 -10.73 1.74 -5.62
N PRO A 178 -10.67 1.85 -4.29
CA PRO A 178 -11.72 2.52 -3.53
C PRO A 178 -11.97 3.95 -4.05
N PRO A 179 -13.23 4.40 -4.20
CA PRO A 179 -13.54 5.73 -4.75
C PRO A 179 -12.81 6.89 -4.05
N ALA A 180 -12.77 6.88 -2.71
CA ALA A 180 -12.05 7.88 -1.93
C ALA A 180 -10.54 7.91 -2.27
N LEU A 181 -9.92 6.74 -2.44
CA LEU A 181 -8.53 6.63 -2.85
C LEU A 181 -8.34 7.16 -4.28
N ALA A 182 -9.23 6.79 -5.20
CA ALA A 182 -9.17 7.21 -6.59
C ALA A 182 -9.21 8.74 -6.76
N ARG A 183 -9.89 9.47 -5.85
CA ARG A 183 -9.92 10.95 -5.83
C ARG A 183 -8.60 11.58 -5.38
N THR A 184 -7.81 10.87 -4.58
CA THR A 184 -6.48 11.36 -4.15
C THR A 184 -5.39 11.16 -5.20
N MET A 185 -5.66 10.33 -6.20
CA MET A 185 -4.74 10.05 -7.30
C MET A 185 -4.80 11.17 -8.33
N SER A 186 -3.65 11.69 -8.71
CA SER A 186 -3.55 12.65 -9.81
C SER A 186 -4.08 12.03 -11.13
N PRO A 187 -4.63 12.84 -12.04
CA PRO A 187 -4.89 12.45 -13.41
C PRO A 187 -3.65 11.86 -14.09
N THR A 188 -3.87 10.89 -14.97
CA THR A 188 -2.81 10.16 -15.67
C THR A 188 -1.83 11.08 -16.42
N ASN A 189 -2.33 12.15 -17.06
CA ASN A 189 -1.49 13.12 -17.76
C ASN A 189 -0.56 13.89 -16.81
N GLU A 190 -1.07 14.35 -15.66
CA GLU A 190 -0.24 15.02 -14.65
C GLU A 190 0.83 14.08 -14.10
N GLN A 191 0.50 12.79 -13.88
CA GLN A 191 1.48 11.80 -13.43
C GLN A 191 2.60 11.63 -14.47
N ARG A 192 2.25 11.49 -15.75
CA ARG A 192 3.23 11.40 -16.85
C ARG A 192 4.12 12.64 -16.90
N GLU A 193 3.54 13.83 -16.79
CA GLU A 193 4.29 15.08 -16.79
C GLU A 193 5.22 15.23 -15.57
N MET A 194 4.80 14.77 -14.39
CA MET A 194 5.68 14.71 -13.22
C MET A 194 6.86 13.79 -13.49
N LEU A 195 6.62 12.60 -14.04
CA LEU A 195 7.69 11.65 -14.38
C LEU A 195 8.65 12.23 -15.43
N GLN A 196 8.11 12.84 -16.48
CA GLN A 196 8.93 13.47 -17.51
C GLN A 196 9.89 14.50 -16.90
N ARG A 197 9.37 15.41 -16.07
CA ARG A 197 10.20 16.42 -15.38
C ARG A 197 11.22 15.79 -14.43
N ILE A 198 10.86 14.74 -13.69
CA ILE A 198 11.79 14.01 -12.81
C ILE A 198 12.97 13.42 -13.62
N LEU A 199 12.68 12.85 -14.79
CA LEU A 199 13.70 12.24 -15.65
C LEU A 199 14.59 13.29 -16.35
N GLU A 200 14.05 14.47 -16.64
CA GLU A 200 14.80 15.62 -17.17
C GLU A 200 15.68 16.26 -16.09
N ASP A 201 15.14 16.42 -14.88
CA ASP A 201 15.82 17.11 -13.78
C ASP A 201 16.96 16.28 -13.18
N TYR A 202 16.82 14.95 -13.10
CA TYR A 202 17.76 14.08 -12.38
C TYR A 202 18.37 13.00 -13.28
N ASN A 203 19.67 13.11 -13.53
CA ASN A 203 20.44 12.09 -14.25
C ASN A 203 20.65 10.82 -13.39
N THR A 204 21.11 9.74 -14.04
CA THR A 204 21.31 8.44 -13.40
C THR A 204 22.28 8.51 -12.21
N GLU A 205 23.32 9.33 -12.31
CA GLU A 205 24.33 9.46 -11.26
C GLU A 205 23.79 10.17 -10.01
N THR A 206 22.97 11.22 -10.19
CA THR A 206 22.29 11.93 -9.11
C THR A 206 21.36 10.98 -8.34
N VAL A 207 20.54 10.22 -9.08
CA VAL A 207 19.62 9.24 -8.50
C VAL A 207 20.39 8.13 -7.78
N ARG A 208 21.48 7.63 -8.37
CA ARG A 208 22.32 6.59 -7.75
C ARG A 208 22.95 7.07 -6.44
N LYS A 209 23.50 8.28 -6.39
CA LYS A 209 24.09 8.86 -5.17
C LYS A 209 23.03 9.04 -4.07
N ALA A 210 21.87 9.61 -4.41
CA ALA A 210 20.78 9.77 -3.46
C ALA A 210 20.22 8.41 -2.98
N ALA A 211 20.10 7.43 -3.88
CA ALA A 211 19.70 6.07 -3.54
C ALA A 211 20.70 5.43 -2.56
N ALA A 212 22.00 5.54 -2.83
CA ALA A 212 23.05 5.02 -1.94
C ALA A 212 22.91 5.63 -0.52
N MET A 213 22.81 6.96 -0.40
CA MET A 213 22.64 7.63 0.89
C MET A 213 21.43 7.11 1.70
N LEU A 214 20.30 6.89 1.03
CA LEU A 214 19.06 6.46 1.69
C LEU A 214 19.01 4.94 1.95
N GLN A 215 19.44 4.13 0.98
CA GLN A 215 19.39 2.67 1.07
C GLN A 215 20.44 2.15 2.06
N GLU A 216 21.63 2.77 2.11
CA GLU A 216 22.69 2.48 3.08
C GLU A 216 22.42 3.09 4.46
N ASN A 217 21.28 3.77 4.66
CA ASN A 217 20.89 4.41 5.93
C ASN A 217 21.88 5.47 6.45
N ARG A 218 22.60 6.13 5.54
CA ARG A 218 23.51 7.23 5.90
C ARG A 218 22.75 8.46 6.39
N LEU A 219 21.47 8.57 6.01
CA LEU A 219 20.55 9.61 6.47
C LEU A 219 19.47 8.99 7.39
N PRO A 220 19.13 9.64 8.52
CA PRO A 220 18.08 9.15 9.41
C PRO A 220 16.70 9.22 8.74
N TYR A 221 15.71 8.47 9.23
CA TYR A 221 14.32 8.54 8.71
C TYR A 221 14.19 8.23 7.18
N ALA A 222 15.18 7.57 6.60
CA ALA A 222 15.22 7.27 5.17
C ALA A 222 14.13 6.29 4.69
N ASP A 223 13.62 5.42 5.57
CA ASP A 223 12.71 4.32 5.24
C ASP A 223 11.51 4.79 4.38
N ALA A 224 10.89 5.92 4.73
CA ALA A 224 9.70 6.41 4.04
C ALA A 224 9.94 6.79 2.56
N HIS A 225 11.20 6.98 2.17
CA HIS A 225 11.64 7.45 0.86
C HIS A 225 12.40 6.39 0.06
N LYS A 226 12.89 5.32 0.70
CA LYS A 226 13.60 4.21 0.03
C LYS A 226 12.82 3.59 -1.11
N GLY A 227 11.50 3.42 -0.93
CA GLY A 227 10.63 2.88 -1.97
C GLY A 227 10.59 3.75 -3.23
N ALA A 228 10.52 5.08 -3.08
CA ALA A 228 10.42 6.00 -4.22
C ALA A 228 11.75 6.15 -4.95
N ILE A 229 12.86 6.30 -4.21
CA ILE A 229 14.18 6.40 -4.82
C ILE A 229 14.63 5.09 -5.47
N GLY A 230 14.32 3.95 -4.84
CA GLY A 230 14.57 2.63 -5.40
C GLY A 230 13.77 2.40 -6.69
N TRP A 231 12.50 2.82 -6.70
CA TRP A 231 11.66 2.78 -7.91
C TRP A 231 12.23 3.65 -9.03
N LEU A 232 12.66 4.88 -8.75
CA LEU A 232 13.24 5.76 -9.79
C LEU A 232 14.54 5.18 -10.35
N LEU A 233 15.40 4.62 -9.48
CA LEU A 233 16.62 3.95 -9.89
C LEU A 233 16.32 2.75 -10.80
N ASP A 234 15.31 1.94 -10.45
CA ASP A 234 14.87 0.81 -11.28
C ASP A 234 14.33 1.26 -12.64
N VAL A 235 13.49 2.32 -12.68
CA VAL A 235 12.99 2.90 -13.93
C VAL A 235 14.14 3.37 -14.83
N GLN A 236 15.13 4.06 -14.26
CA GLN A 236 16.29 4.52 -15.02
C GLN A 236 17.17 3.36 -15.53
N LYS A 237 17.31 2.28 -14.76
CA LYS A 237 18.06 1.08 -15.18
C LYS A 237 17.33 0.28 -16.25
N SER A 238 16.07 -0.07 -16.01
CA SER A 238 15.30 -1.00 -16.84
C SER A 238 14.65 -0.36 -18.08
N ARG A 239 14.42 0.97 -18.05
CA ARG A 239 13.74 1.71 -19.12
C ARG A 239 14.48 2.96 -19.58
N GLY A 240 15.57 3.36 -18.91
CA GLY A 240 16.29 4.60 -19.23
C GLY A 240 16.83 4.65 -20.65
N VAL A 241 17.33 3.53 -21.18
CA VAL A 241 17.80 3.43 -22.57
C VAL A 241 16.66 3.71 -23.55
N LEU A 242 15.50 3.05 -23.36
CA LEU A 242 14.32 3.26 -24.21
C LEU A 242 13.78 4.69 -24.11
N LEU A 243 13.75 5.25 -22.91
CA LEU A 243 13.23 6.59 -22.66
C LEU A 243 14.12 7.71 -23.22
N LYS A 244 15.43 7.47 -23.37
CA LYS A 244 16.40 8.44 -23.90
C LYS A 244 16.81 8.18 -25.35
N SER A 245 16.47 7.02 -25.91
CA SER A 245 16.85 6.65 -27.28
C SER A 245 16.11 7.49 -28.31
N SER A 246 16.87 8.07 -29.25
CA SER A 246 16.33 8.77 -30.42
C SER A 246 15.61 7.83 -31.40
N ALA A 247 15.84 6.52 -31.33
CA ALA A 247 15.15 5.53 -32.15
C ALA A 247 13.68 5.33 -31.73
N VAL A 248 13.30 5.80 -30.54
CA VAL A 248 11.92 5.69 -30.04
C VAL A 248 11.15 6.96 -30.40
N SER A 249 10.15 6.81 -31.28
CA SER A 249 9.23 7.89 -31.66
C SER A 249 8.56 8.53 -30.44
N ASP A 250 8.24 9.82 -30.51
CA ASP A 250 7.58 10.58 -29.45
C ASP A 250 6.28 9.94 -28.95
N THR A 251 5.46 9.39 -29.85
CA THR A 251 4.24 8.65 -29.50
C THR A 251 4.55 7.45 -28.59
N LYS A 252 5.50 6.59 -28.97
CA LYS A 252 5.89 5.42 -28.16
C LYS A 252 6.50 5.84 -26.84
N ARG A 253 7.34 6.89 -26.83
CA ARG A 253 7.94 7.42 -25.59
C ARG A 253 6.87 7.95 -24.64
N HIS A 254 5.87 8.68 -25.14
CA HIS A 254 4.69 9.12 -24.38
C HIS A 254 3.94 7.92 -23.78
N ASN A 255 3.71 6.87 -24.56
CA ASN A 255 3.02 5.67 -24.10
C ASN A 255 3.78 4.97 -22.95
N ILE A 256 5.10 4.80 -23.10
CA ILE A 256 5.97 4.20 -22.09
C ILE A 256 5.97 5.04 -20.81
N GLN A 257 6.17 6.35 -20.91
CA GLN A 257 6.16 7.26 -19.75
C GLN A 257 4.82 7.22 -19.02
N THR A 258 3.71 7.22 -19.77
CA THR A 258 2.36 7.16 -19.19
C THR A 258 2.15 5.87 -18.44
N HIS A 259 2.54 4.74 -19.02
CA HIS A 259 2.47 3.43 -18.38
C HIS A 259 3.27 3.40 -17.08
N ILE A 260 4.55 3.82 -17.11
CA ILE A 260 5.42 3.83 -15.94
C ILE A 260 4.82 4.72 -14.83
N ALA A 261 4.36 5.91 -15.19
CA ALA A 261 3.79 6.86 -14.23
C ALA A 261 2.50 6.34 -13.57
N ALA A 262 1.63 5.68 -14.33
CA ALA A 262 0.40 5.08 -13.82
C ALA A 262 0.65 3.82 -12.97
N SER A 263 1.72 3.07 -13.27
CA SER A 263 2.14 1.88 -12.52
C SER A 263 2.87 2.22 -11.20
N ALA A 264 3.25 3.47 -10.98
CA ALA A 264 3.90 3.90 -9.75
C ALA A 264 2.97 3.80 -8.53
N PHE A 265 3.51 3.42 -7.37
CA PHE A 265 2.72 3.39 -6.14
C PHE A 265 2.27 4.80 -5.73
N ILE A 266 1.15 4.88 -5.01
CA ILE A 266 0.51 6.15 -4.66
C ILE A 266 1.46 7.03 -3.85
N GLY A 267 1.72 8.24 -4.35
CA GLY A 267 2.61 9.22 -3.75
C GLY A 267 4.07 9.15 -4.21
N CYS A 268 4.49 8.11 -4.94
CA CYS A 268 5.86 7.96 -5.44
C CYS A 268 6.36 9.19 -6.20
N LEU A 269 5.66 9.57 -7.28
CA LEU A 269 6.04 10.72 -8.10
C LEU A 269 5.98 12.05 -7.32
N LYS A 270 5.04 12.20 -6.38
CA LYS A 270 4.95 13.41 -5.55
C LYS A 270 6.16 13.56 -4.63
N GLN A 271 6.67 12.48 -4.05
CA GLN A 271 7.90 12.50 -3.24
C GLN A 271 9.13 12.86 -4.08
N LEU A 272 9.20 12.36 -5.32
CA LEU A 272 10.33 12.63 -6.23
C LEU A 272 10.27 14.05 -6.81
N ARG A 273 9.08 14.60 -7.02
CA ARG A 273 8.89 15.94 -7.60
C ARG A 273 8.88 17.06 -6.56
N SER A 274 8.56 16.75 -5.30
CA SER A 274 8.40 17.73 -4.24
C SER A 274 8.68 17.15 -2.85
N GLY A 275 9.01 18.02 -1.89
CA GLY A 275 9.27 17.63 -0.50
C GLY A 275 10.71 17.19 -0.24
N ALA A 276 10.93 16.43 0.83
CA ALA A 276 12.26 16.11 1.35
C ALA A 276 13.15 15.37 0.33
N LEU A 277 12.59 14.37 -0.36
CA LEU A 277 13.35 13.59 -1.34
C LEU A 277 13.74 14.42 -2.58
N SER A 278 12.84 15.27 -3.09
CA SER A 278 13.18 16.20 -4.18
C SER A 278 14.28 17.19 -3.76
N LYS A 279 14.22 17.74 -2.54
CA LYS A 279 15.28 18.62 -2.03
C LYS A 279 16.63 17.92 -1.85
N LEU A 280 16.62 16.66 -1.42
CA LEU A 280 17.84 15.85 -1.40
C LEU A 280 18.41 15.66 -2.81
N LEU A 281 17.56 15.31 -3.79
CA LEU A 281 17.98 15.14 -5.18
C LEU A 281 18.54 16.43 -5.79
N ASP A 282 17.90 17.56 -5.54
CA ASP A 282 18.38 18.89 -5.95
C ASP A 282 19.75 19.18 -5.33
N GLY A 283 19.92 18.96 -4.03
CA GLY A 283 21.20 19.18 -3.35
C GLY A 283 22.32 18.28 -3.86
N VAL A 284 22.03 17.01 -4.18
CA VAL A 284 22.99 16.09 -4.80
C VAL A 284 23.35 16.54 -6.22
N LYS A 285 22.36 16.99 -7.00
CA LYS A 285 22.56 17.54 -8.35
C LYS A 285 23.44 18.78 -8.34
N GLU A 286 23.23 19.66 -7.36
CA GLU A 286 24.03 20.88 -7.13
C GLU A 286 25.45 20.59 -6.60
N GLY A 287 25.74 19.34 -6.21
CA GLY A 287 27.05 18.95 -5.71
C GLY A 287 27.31 19.35 -4.25
N LYS A 288 26.27 19.55 -3.44
CA LYS A 288 26.43 19.86 -2.01
C LYS A 288 27.16 18.75 -1.25
N GLU A 289 27.95 19.14 -0.26
CA GLU A 289 28.62 18.20 0.62
C GLU A 289 27.64 17.42 1.51
N PHE A 290 28.02 16.20 1.87
CA PHE A 290 27.19 15.30 2.68
C PHE A 290 26.71 15.92 4.00
N LYS A 291 27.56 16.72 4.66
CA LYS A 291 27.21 17.39 5.93
C LYS A 291 26.03 18.35 5.77
N GLU A 292 25.99 19.09 4.67
CA GLU A 292 24.89 20.02 4.38
C GLU A 292 23.63 19.26 3.94
N LEU A 293 23.78 18.19 3.15
CA LEU A 293 22.67 17.31 2.79
C LEU A 293 22.03 16.67 4.03
N ASP A 294 22.83 16.17 4.98
CA ASP A 294 22.36 15.59 6.24
C ASP A 294 21.62 16.62 7.10
N ARG A 295 22.16 17.85 7.21
CA ARG A 295 21.51 18.95 7.93
C ARG A 295 20.13 19.28 7.35
N GLN A 296 20.06 19.54 6.04
CA GLN A 296 18.79 19.85 5.35
C GLN A 296 17.79 18.69 5.44
N TRP A 297 18.29 17.46 5.32
CA TRP A 297 17.45 16.27 5.42
C TRP A 297 16.83 16.12 6.81
N ARG A 298 17.61 16.28 7.88
CA ARG A 298 17.12 16.19 9.27
C ARG A 298 16.06 17.23 9.57
N GLU A 299 16.24 18.45 9.06
CA GLU A 299 15.27 19.54 9.21
C GLU A 299 13.94 19.20 8.52
N LEU A 300 14.00 18.70 7.28
CA LEU A 300 12.81 18.36 6.49
C LEU A 300 12.09 17.08 6.97
N CYS A 301 12.85 16.12 7.49
CA CYS A 301 12.35 14.82 7.94
C CYS A 301 12.17 14.73 9.47
N ASP A 302 12.30 15.83 10.22
CA ASP A 302 12.05 15.83 11.66
C ASP A 302 10.63 15.31 11.93
N PRO A 303 10.46 14.21 12.70
CA PRO A 303 9.14 13.68 13.06
C PRO A 303 8.16 14.69 13.69
N LYS A 304 8.67 15.78 14.27
CA LYS A 304 7.85 16.89 14.81
C LYS A 304 7.16 17.71 13.73
N ILE A 305 7.76 17.80 12.55
CA ILE A 305 7.34 18.66 11.44
C ILE A 305 6.80 17.84 10.27
N TYR A 306 7.48 16.74 9.94
CA TYR A 306 7.23 15.98 8.74
C TYR A 306 5.79 15.44 8.67
N LEU A 307 5.06 15.87 7.64
CA LEU A 307 3.65 15.59 7.39
C LEU A 307 2.66 16.05 8.48
N ARG A 308 3.11 16.81 9.47
CA ARG A 308 2.28 17.31 10.56
C ARG A 308 1.70 18.70 10.25
N PRO A 309 0.41 18.95 10.53
CA PRO A 309 -0.21 20.26 10.44
C PRO A 309 0.43 21.20 11.47
N GLN A 310 0.84 22.37 11.01
CA GLN A 310 1.41 23.41 11.88
C GLN A 310 0.35 24.36 12.45
N LYS A 311 -0.88 24.27 11.94
CA LYS A 311 -2.02 25.10 12.35
C LYS A 311 -3.23 24.21 12.63
N PRO A 312 -4.12 24.60 13.56
CA PRO A 312 -5.41 23.93 13.75
C PRO A 312 -6.22 23.84 12.44
N PRO A 313 -7.06 22.81 12.28
CA PRO A 313 -7.90 22.66 11.10
C PRO A 313 -8.89 23.84 10.98
N LYS A 314 -9.05 24.36 9.76
CA LYS A 314 -10.09 25.33 9.43
C LYS A 314 -11.47 24.65 9.42
N ALA A 315 -12.55 25.41 9.65
CA ALA A 315 -13.92 24.89 9.59
C ALA A 315 -14.22 24.11 8.29
N GLY A 316 -13.75 24.60 7.14
CA GLY A 316 -13.88 23.87 5.88
C GLY A 316 -13.15 22.51 5.85
N ASN A 317 -12.02 22.35 6.55
CA ASN A 317 -11.34 21.05 6.66
C ASN A 317 -12.10 20.07 7.56
N ILE A 318 -12.79 20.58 8.58
CA ILE A 318 -13.65 19.79 9.45
C ILE A 318 -14.84 19.24 8.65
N ALA A 319 -15.55 20.09 7.90
CA ALA A 319 -16.66 19.65 7.04
C ALA A 319 -16.23 18.62 5.97
N VAL A 320 -15.04 18.79 5.37
CA VAL A 320 -14.47 17.80 4.43
C VAL A 320 -14.14 16.48 5.15
N ALA A 321 -13.69 16.55 6.42
CA ALA A 321 -13.44 15.37 7.24
C ALA A 321 -14.72 14.59 7.54
N GLU A 322 -15.78 15.27 7.97
CA GLU A 322 -17.08 14.64 8.26
C GLU A 322 -17.64 13.92 7.03
N LYS A 323 -17.68 14.60 5.87
CA LYS A 323 -18.16 14.01 4.62
C LYS A 323 -17.32 12.80 4.19
N LEU A 324 -16.00 12.87 4.35
CA LEU A 324 -15.11 11.77 4.01
C LEU A 324 -15.29 10.58 4.97
N PHE A 325 -15.50 10.85 6.26
CA PHE A 325 -15.76 9.80 7.25
C PHE A 325 -17.07 9.10 6.95
N GLU A 326 -18.14 9.84 6.68
CA GLU A 326 -19.44 9.29 6.27
C GLU A 326 -19.32 8.41 5.02
N GLU A 327 -18.64 8.89 3.96
CA GLU A 327 -18.44 8.11 2.72
C GLU A 327 -17.66 6.80 2.96
N LEU A 328 -16.66 6.82 3.85
CA LEU A 328 -15.89 5.63 4.22
C LEU A 328 -16.62 4.78 5.29
N GLY A 329 -17.76 5.27 5.79
CA GLY A 329 -18.47 4.76 6.96
C GLY A 329 -17.61 4.71 8.22
N LEU A 330 -16.60 5.57 8.33
CA LEU A 330 -15.78 5.72 9.52
C LEU A 330 -16.55 6.52 10.57
N THR A 331 -16.34 6.16 11.82
CA THR A 331 -16.97 6.77 12.99
C THR A 331 -15.92 7.28 13.96
N LYS A 332 -16.36 8.05 14.94
CA LYS A 332 -15.52 8.45 16.08
C LYS A 332 -14.91 7.23 16.81
N GLY A 333 -15.67 6.14 16.93
CA GLY A 333 -15.22 4.89 17.56
C GLY A 333 -14.03 4.25 16.85
N ASP A 334 -13.96 4.36 15.51
CA ASP A 334 -12.83 3.81 14.73
C ASP A 334 -11.51 4.53 15.02
N MET A 335 -11.57 5.80 15.45
CA MET A 335 -10.41 6.59 15.84
C MET A 335 -9.97 6.37 17.29
N ALA A 336 -10.82 5.79 18.14
CA ALA A 336 -10.49 5.54 19.53
C ALA A 336 -9.39 4.46 19.65
N ARG A 337 -8.63 4.50 20.75
CA ARG A 337 -7.44 3.66 20.94
C ARG A 337 -7.40 3.09 22.35
N LYS A 338 -6.89 1.86 22.45
CA LYS A 338 -6.53 1.18 23.70
C LYS A 338 -5.07 0.74 23.65
N TYR A 339 -4.42 0.60 24.79
CA TYR A 339 -3.12 -0.08 24.85
C TYR A 339 -3.26 -1.56 24.50
N VAL A 340 -2.27 -2.10 23.79
CA VAL A 340 -2.18 -3.53 23.47
C VAL A 340 -1.73 -4.29 24.71
N VAL A 341 -2.41 -5.39 24.98
CA VAL A 341 -1.99 -6.42 25.94
C VAL A 341 -1.43 -7.64 25.21
N THR A 342 -0.76 -8.55 25.91
CA THR A 342 -0.15 -9.76 25.31
C THR A 342 -1.17 -10.65 24.58
N SER A 343 -2.44 -10.66 25.00
CA SER A 343 -3.50 -11.40 24.32
C SER A 343 -3.97 -10.78 22.99
N ASP A 344 -3.69 -9.49 22.75
CA ASP A 344 -4.00 -8.82 21.48
C ASP A 344 -2.95 -9.17 20.38
N ILE A 345 -1.81 -9.76 20.75
CA ILE A 345 -0.74 -10.13 19.82
C ILE A 345 -0.96 -11.56 19.31
N PRO A 346 -1.08 -11.78 17.99
CA PRO A 346 -1.24 -13.13 17.44
C PRO A 346 -0.07 -14.06 17.83
N LYS A 347 -0.36 -15.33 18.13
CA LYS A 347 0.67 -16.28 18.59
C LYS A 347 1.77 -16.48 17.55
N GLU A 348 1.39 -16.46 16.28
CA GLU A 348 2.25 -16.61 15.13
C GLU A 348 3.17 -15.41 14.88
N VAL A 349 3.04 -14.27 15.55
CA VAL A 349 3.98 -13.14 15.38
C VAL A 349 5.12 -13.14 16.40
N TYR A 350 5.02 -13.95 17.46
CA TYR A 350 6.11 -14.08 18.43
C TYR A 350 7.35 -14.73 17.82
N ILE A 351 8.50 -14.11 18.09
CA ILE A 351 9.84 -14.66 17.85
C ILE A 351 10.36 -15.28 19.14
N PHE A 352 10.20 -14.57 20.25
CA PHE A 352 10.48 -15.02 21.60
C PHE A 352 9.32 -14.64 22.51
N ARG A 353 9.00 -15.48 23.49
CA ARG A 353 8.01 -15.21 24.53
C ARG A 353 8.44 -15.91 25.82
N ASP A 354 8.55 -15.15 26.89
CA ASP A 354 8.83 -15.68 28.21
C ASP A 354 7.56 -16.27 28.83
N LEU A 355 7.48 -17.60 28.86
CA LEU A 355 6.33 -18.34 29.38
C LEU A 355 6.20 -18.29 30.91
N GLN A 356 7.23 -17.86 31.64
CA GLN A 356 7.17 -17.78 33.10
C GLN A 356 6.43 -16.55 33.60
N VAL A 357 6.47 -15.45 32.84
CA VAL A 357 5.80 -14.19 33.20
C VAL A 357 4.27 -14.39 33.20
N GLU A 358 3.73 -15.21 32.30
CA GLU A 358 2.28 -15.47 32.25
C GLU A 358 1.75 -16.29 33.43
N LYS A 359 2.55 -17.22 33.96
CA LYS A 359 2.18 -18.00 35.15
C LYS A 359 1.98 -17.13 36.39
N LYS A 360 2.59 -15.93 36.43
CA LYS A 360 2.38 -14.94 37.51
C LYS A 360 1.16 -14.03 37.27
N THR A 361 0.76 -13.84 36.00
CA THR A 361 -0.33 -12.92 35.61
C THR A 361 -1.69 -13.61 35.48
N SER A 362 -1.75 -14.95 35.41
CA SER A 362 -3.00 -15.68 35.63
C SER A 362 -3.41 -15.58 37.10
N LYS A 363 -3.93 -14.42 37.51
CA LYS A 363 -4.76 -14.29 38.69
C LYS A 363 -5.93 -15.25 38.50
N GLN A 364 -5.87 -16.41 39.16
CA GLN A 364 -7.09 -17.04 39.63
C GLN A 364 -7.92 -15.94 40.29
N GLU A 365 -9.20 -15.80 39.89
CA GLU A 365 -10.15 -15.00 40.66
C GLU A 365 -9.95 -15.35 42.14
N PRO A 366 -9.76 -14.35 43.02
CA PRO A 366 -9.42 -14.64 44.39
C PRO A 366 -10.57 -15.45 44.96
N LYS A 367 -10.29 -16.72 45.29
CA LYS A 367 -11.16 -17.48 46.20
C LYS A 367 -11.39 -16.54 47.37
N LYS A 368 -12.64 -16.11 47.56
CA LYS A 368 -13.05 -15.29 48.70
C LYS A 368 -12.55 -16.02 49.94
N GLN A 369 -11.44 -15.58 50.49
CA GLN A 369 -10.96 -16.08 51.77
C GLN A 369 -11.82 -15.39 52.82
N GLU A 370 -12.89 -16.07 53.20
CA GLU A 370 -13.66 -15.74 54.41
C GLU A 370 -12.72 -15.89 55.61
N GLY A 371 -12.36 -14.77 56.22
CA GLY A 371 -11.53 -14.71 57.41
C GLY A 371 -11.38 -13.28 57.89
N ILE A 372 -11.33 -13.09 59.22
CA ILE A 372 -11.39 -11.78 59.89
C ILE A 372 -10.25 -10.82 59.48
N PHE A 373 -9.20 -11.35 58.87
CA PHE A 373 -8.03 -10.61 58.37
C PHE A 373 -8.02 -10.46 56.84
N ALA A 374 -9.15 -10.67 56.15
CA ALA A 374 -9.24 -10.53 54.69
C ALA A 374 -8.80 -9.14 54.18
N ASP A 375 -8.95 -8.11 55.02
CA ASP A 375 -8.54 -6.73 54.72
C ASP A 375 -7.10 -6.40 55.15
N VAL A 376 -6.39 -7.33 55.79
CA VAL A 376 -4.99 -7.14 56.16
C VAL A 376 -4.13 -7.36 54.93
N ILE A 377 -3.74 -6.25 54.30
CA ILE A 377 -2.80 -6.23 53.16
C ILE A 377 -1.49 -6.87 53.61
N PRO A 378 -1.12 -8.07 53.11
CA PRO A 378 0.16 -8.66 53.44
C PRO A 378 1.27 -7.76 52.88
N ARG A 379 2.34 -7.59 53.67
CA ARG A 379 3.55 -6.86 53.27
C ARG A 379 3.95 -7.34 51.87
N SER A 380 3.95 -6.41 50.91
CA SER A 380 4.09 -6.68 49.48
C SER A 380 5.12 -7.78 49.22
N VAL A 381 4.70 -8.85 48.54
CA VAL A 381 5.62 -9.81 47.92
C VAL A 381 6.68 -8.98 47.19
N PRO A 382 7.99 -9.18 47.43
CA PRO A 382 9.00 -8.26 46.95
C PRO A 382 8.86 -8.05 45.45
N LYS A 383 8.47 -6.83 45.05
CA LYS A 383 8.76 -6.35 43.71
C LYS A 383 10.26 -6.53 43.53
N PHE A 384 10.64 -7.19 42.43
CA PHE A 384 12.01 -7.46 42.03
C PHE A 384 12.99 -6.45 42.62
N ASN A 385 13.79 -6.89 43.60
CA ASN A 385 14.70 -6.02 44.35
C ASN A 385 16.06 -6.03 43.64
N PRO A 386 16.48 -4.97 42.94
CA PRO A 386 17.66 -5.01 42.07
C PRO A 386 18.99 -5.07 42.84
N LYS A 387 19.00 -4.83 44.16
CA LYS A 387 20.22 -4.93 44.97
C LYS A 387 20.65 -6.36 45.32
N THR A 388 19.93 -7.39 44.86
CA THR A 388 20.30 -8.80 45.11
C THR A 388 20.73 -9.56 43.85
N GLN A 389 21.03 -8.87 42.74
CA GLN A 389 21.82 -9.51 41.68
C GLN A 389 23.26 -9.64 42.17
N ARG A 390 23.64 -10.89 42.48
CA ARG A 390 25.01 -11.36 42.64
C ARG A 390 25.85 -10.89 41.45
N GLU A 391 26.56 -9.78 41.59
CA GLU A 391 27.77 -9.49 40.82
C GLU A 391 28.88 -10.38 41.40
N SER A 392 28.89 -11.68 41.10
CA SER A 392 29.96 -12.57 41.60
C SER A 392 30.17 -13.82 40.74
N GLY A 393 30.07 -13.65 39.43
CA GLY A 393 30.67 -14.58 38.46
C GLY A 393 31.19 -13.74 37.31
N GLU A 394 32.50 -13.80 37.03
CA GLU A 394 33.06 -13.26 35.79
C GLU A 394 32.29 -13.87 34.62
N LEU A 395 31.43 -13.08 33.99
CA LEU A 395 30.87 -13.47 32.70
C LEU A 395 31.96 -13.25 31.66
N ASP A 396 32.08 -14.19 30.73
CA ASP A 396 32.90 -14.02 29.55
C ASP A 396 32.59 -12.68 28.85
N PRO A 397 33.58 -12.07 28.16
CA PRO A 397 33.32 -10.88 27.36
C PRO A 397 32.17 -11.12 26.38
N PRO A 398 31.36 -10.09 26.07
CA PRO A 398 30.20 -10.25 25.23
C PRO A 398 30.58 -10.75 23.84
N LYS A 399 29.88 -11.80 23.38
CA LYS A 399 30.04 -12.32 22.03
C LYS A 399 29.32 -11.40 21.04
N SER A 400 30.08 -10.76 20.15
CA SER A 400 29.54 -10.00 19.03
C SER A 400 28.76 -10.91 18.07
N ILE A 401 27.53 -10.51 17.73
CA ILE A 401 26.62 -11.27 16.85
C ILE A 401 25.75 -10.30 16.03
N SER A 402 25.17 -10.74 14.91
CA SER A 402 24.10 -9.97 14.25
C SER A 402 22.77 -10.19 14.96
N PHE A 403 21.84 -9.23 14.88
CA PHE A 403 20.49 -9.42 15.41
C PHE A 403 19.79 -10.62 14.77
N SER A 404 19.97 -10.80 13.45
CA SER A 404 19.51 -11.98 12.71
C SER A 404 20.02 -13.29 13.33
N ASN A 405 21.33 -13.41 13.56
CA ASN A 405 21.90 -14.61 14.17
C ASN A 405 21.48 -14.78 15.63
N PHE A 406 21.31 -13.70 16.39
CA PHE A 406 20.77 -13.75 17.74
C PHE A 406 19.34 -14.30 17.76
N VAL A 407 18.48 -13.81 16.85
CA VAL A 407 17.11 -14.30 16.71
C VAL A 407 17.07 -15.76 16.23
N HIS A 408 17.91 -16.13 15.27
CA HIS A 408 17.86 -17.47 14.66
C HIS A 408 18.51 -18.55 15.54
N THR A 409 19.62 -18.23 16.22
CA THR A 409 20.46 -19.23 16.89
C THR A 409 20.43 -19.16 18.42
N VAL A 410 20.09 -18.01 19.01
CA VAL A 410 20.09 -17.82 20.47
C VAL A 410 18.68 -17.80 21.05
N LEU A 411 17.79 -16.96 20.53
CA LEU A 411 16.42 -16.84 21.06
C LEU A 411 15.62 -18.15 21.15
N PRO A 412 15.78 -19.15 20.25
CA PRO A 412 15.06 -20.42 20.37
C PRO A 412 15.56 -21.34 21.49
N THR A 413 16.78 -21.16 21.99
CA THR A 413 17.42 -22.06 22.97
C THR A 413 17.47 -21.49 24.39
N VAL A 414 16.93 -20.29 24.59
CA VAL A 414 17.04 -19.55 25.86
C VAL A 414 15.75 -19.61 26.65
N LYS A 415 15.91 -19.68 27.97
CA LYS A 415 14.83 -19.66 28.95
C LYS A 415 14.48 -18.24 29.37
N GLU A 416 15.48 -17.38 29.52
CA GLU A 416 15.32 -15.99 29.93
C GLU A 416 16.23 -15.06 29.14
N VAL A 417 15.73 -13.85 28.87
CA VAL A 417 16.47 -12.80 28.16
C VAL A 417 16.35 -11.51 28.95
N GLU A 418 17.47 -10.82 29.14
CA GLU A 418 17.54 -9.47 29.66
C GLU A 418 18.29 -8.58 28.67
N VAL A 419 17.93 -7.29 28.61
CA VAL A 419 18.61 -6.30 27.78
C VAL A 419 19.11 -5.15 28.64
N LYS A 420 20.31 -4.64 28.34
CA LYS A 420 20.91 -3.52 29.04
C LYS A 420 20.39 -2.20 28.46
N LEU A 421 19.69 -1.42 29.29
CA LEU A 421 19.16 -0.11 28.95
C LEU A 421 20.05 1.02 29.45
N GLN A 422 20.08 2.10 28.68
CA GLN A 422 20.66 3.36 29.11
C GLN A 422 19.70 4.12 30.03
N GLN A 423 20.18 5.21 30.63
CA GLN A 423 19.35 6.10 31.45
C GLN A 423 18.24 6.75 30.63
N ARG A 424 18.48 7.01 29.34
CA ARG A 424 17.51 7.56 28.41
C ARG A 424 17.42 6.70 27.16
N GLU A 425 16.20 6.34 26.78
CA GLU A 425 15.93 5.44 25.65
C GLU A 425 14.76 5.96 24.81
N TYR A 426 14.76 5.60 23.52
CA TYR A 426 13.55 5.70 22.71
C TYR A 426 12.66 4.49 23.01
N LEU A 427 11.66 4.71 23.86
CA LEU A 427 10.67 3.70 24.20
C LEU A 427 9.53 3.68 23.18
N TYR A 428 9.05 2.50 22.87
CA TYR A 428 7.93 2.24 21.97
C TYR A 428 6.82 1.52 22.71
N PHE A 429 5.58 1.91 22.44
CA PHE A 429 4.38 1.26 22.96
C PHE A 429 3.47 0.86 21.81
N LEU A 430 2.76 -0.25 21.96
CA LEU A 430 1.76 -0.70 21.00
C LEU A 430 0.35 -0.30 21.47
N ILE A 431 -0.42 0.26 20.54
CA ILE A 431 -1.82 0.65 20.75
C ILE A 431 -2.67 0.08 19.61
N SER A 432 -3.95 -0.16 19.87
CA SER A 432 -4.86 -0.75 18.90
C SER A 432 -6.16 0.04 18.79
N GLY A 433 -6.80 -0.04 17.63
CA GLY A 433 -8.24 0.23 17.53
C GLY A 433 -9.03 -0.83 18.31
N TYR A 434 -10.30 -0.53 18.60
CA TYR A 434 -11.19 -1.51 19.23
C TYR A 434 -11.52 -2.66 18.29
N PRO A 435 -11.86 -3.86 18.83
CA PRO A 435 -12.41 -4.94 18.01
C PRO A 435 -13.58 -4.45 17.15
N GLY A 436 -13.56 -4.78 15.86
CA GLY A 436 -14.58 -4.33 14.90
C GLY A 436 -14.37 -2.92 14.33
N SER A 437 -13.41 -2.13 14.85
CA SER A 437 -13.06 -0.85 14.26
C SER A 437 -12.52 -1.00 12.84
N LYS A 438 -12.76 0.01 12.02
CA LYS A 438 -12.31 0.06 10.63
C LYS A 438 -10.82 0.45 10.53
N PRO A 439 -10.11 -0.07 9.51
CA PRO A 439 -8.70 0.25 9.28
C PRO A 439 -8.40 1.73 9.01
N LEU A 440 -7.53 2.33 9.83
CA LEU A 440 -7.06 3.71 9.67
C LEU A 440 -5.60 3.82 9.19
N MET A 441 -4.70 2.97 9.70
CA MET A 441 -3.30 3.00 9.30
C MET A 441 -3.07 2.25 8.00
N GLN A 442 -1.94 2.55 7.36
CA GLN A 442 -1.53 1.99 6.09
C GLN A 442 -1.62 0.46 6.08
N TRP A 443 -1.00 -0.21 7.06
CA TRP A 443 -1.01 -1.67 7.21
C TRP A 443 -2.24 -2.24 7.93
N HIS A 444 -3.16 -1.41 8.44
CA HIS A 444 -4.33 -1.95 9.15
C HIS A 444 -5.18 -2.81 8.22
N THR A 445 -5.61 -3.95 8.76
CA THR A 445 -6.57 -4.90 8.18
C THR A 445 -7.74 -5.10 9.16
N LYS A 446 -8.68 -6.00 8.85
CA LYS A 446 -9.78 -6.33 9.78
C LYS A 446 -9.31 -6.99 11.08
N VAL A 447 -8.12 -7.61 11.07
CA VAL A 447 -7.56 -8.36 12.21
C VAL A 447 -6.36 -7.67 12.84
N ASN A 448 -5.61 -6.88 12.06
CA ASN A 448 -4.49 -6.10 12.56
C ASN A 448 -4.87 -4.61 12.59
N LEU A 449 -5.16 -4.10 13.79
CA LEU A 449 -5.48 -2.70 14.05
C LEU A 449 -4.42 -2.02 14.92
N VAL A 450 -3.25 -2.65 15.05
CA VAL A 450 -2.19 -2.23 15.96
C VAL A 450 -1.26 -1.24 15.27
N SER A 451 -0.88 -0.20 16.00
CA SER A 451 0.13 0.77 15.59
C SER A 451 1.06 1.11 16.75
N PRO A 452 2.37 1.30 16.50
CA PRO A 452 3.30 1.74 17.52
C PRO A 452 3.25 3.26 17.69
N PHE A 453 3.61 3.75 18.87
CA PHE A 453 4.05 5.14 19.05
C PHE A 453 5.36 5.19 19.83
N THR A 454 6.08 6.29 19.68
CA THR A 454 7.33 6.58 20.40
C THR A 454 7.42 8.07 20.71
N PHE A 455 8.43 8.45 21.49
CA PHE A 455 8.70 9.81 21.87
C PHE A 455 9.66 10.48 20.88
N THR A 456 9.54 11.80 20.71
CA THR A 456 10.39 12.58 19.78
C THR A 456 11.84 12.72 20.26
N SER A 457 12.13 12.32 21.50
CA SER A 457 13.47 12.37 22.10
C SER A 457 13.59 11.23 23.12
N PRO A 458 14.81 10.75 23.43
CA PRO A 458 15.01 9.73 24.44
C PRO A 458 14.42 10.15 25.79
N VAL A 459 13.65 9.26 26.41
CA VAL A 459 13.00 9.50 27.70
C VAL A 459 13.71 8.75 28.81
N SER A 460 13.62 9.27 30.04
CA SER A 460 14.20 8.62 31.21
C SER A 460 13.53 7.26 31.47
N THR A 461 14.30 6.17 31.52
CA THR A 461 13.78 4.81 31.71
C THR A 461 13.05 4.65 33.05
N SER A 462 13.55 5.25 34.13
CA SER A 462 12.91 5.22 35.46
C SER A 462 11.51 5.84 35.50
N LYS A 463 11.22 6.83 34.65
CA LYS A 463 9.87 7.41 34.53
C LYS A 463 8.84 6.38 34.04
N TYR A 464 9.28 5.35 33.33
CA TYR A 464 8.42 4.32 32.71
C TYR A 464 8.55 2.98 33.42
N ASN A 465 8.94 2.99 34.70
CA ASN A 465 9.10 1.80 35.55
C ASN A 465 10.18 0.81 35.05
N LEU A 466 11.21 1.34 34.38
CA LEU A 466 12.39 0.59 33.95
C LEU A 466 13.64 1.06 34.69
N TYR A 467 14.68 0.24 34.73
CA TYR A 467 15.94 0.58 35.39
C TYR A 467 17.03 0.89 34.37
N THR A 468 17.99 1.74 34.74
CA THR A 468 19.25 1.81 33.99
C THR A 468 20.02 0.52 34.26
N GLY A 469 20.51 -0.15 33.22
CA GLY A 469 21.10 -1.49 33.33
C GLY A 469 20.16 -2.60 32.85
N TRP A 470 20.24 -3.79 33.46
CA TRP A 470 19.57 -4.99 32.99
C TRP A 470 18.06 -4.98 33.29
N ASN A 471 17.25 -5.16 32.25
CA ASN A 471 15.79 -5.30 32.36
C ASN A 471 15.36 -6.58 31.64
N ARG A 472 14.39 -7.30 32.22
CA ARG A 472 13.87 -8.56 31.66
C ARG A 472 13.09 -8.28 30.37
N VAL A 473 13.31 -9.14 29.38
CA VAL A 473 12.59 -9.14 28.10
C VAL A 473 11.46 -10.17 28.21
N THR A 474 10.22 -9.74 27.95
CA THR A 474 9.03 -10.62 28.00
C THR A 474 8.70 -11.23 26.64
N ALA A 475 9.03 -10.52 25.57
CA ALA A 475 8.79 -10.98 24.21
C ALA A 475 9.68 -10.24 23.20
N VAL A 476 9.88 -10.87 22.05
CA VAL A 476 10.41 -10.20 20.86
C VAL A 476 9.40 -10.42 19.73
N VAL A 477 8.94 -9.33 19.12
CA VAL A 477 7.92 -9.35 18.05
C VAL A 477 8.30 -8.39 16.91
N PRO A 478 7.98 -8.70 15.65
CA PRO A 478 8.03 -7.72 14.58
C PRO A 478 7.05 -6.56 14.86
N PHE A 479 7.33 -5.38 14.29
CA PHE A 479 6.37 -4.28 14.32
C PHE A 479 5.09 -4.63 13.54
N PRO A 480 3.95 -3.99 13.88
CA PRO A 480 2.64 -4.35 13.31
C PRO A 480 2.54 -4.31 11.78
N HIS A 481 3.34 -3.48 11.11
CA HIS A 481 3.37 -3.39 9.64
C HIS A 481 4.06 -4.56 8.94
N LEU A 482 4.56 -5.55 9.70
CA LEU A 482 5.19 -6.78 9.22
C LEU A 482 4.38 -8.05 9.54
N TRP A 483 3.28 -7.94 10.30
CA TRP A 483 2.55 -9.11 10.80
C TRP A 483 1.84 -9.90 9.70
N ASP A 484 1.47 -9.24 8.61
CA ASP A 484 0.88 -9.86 7.42
C ASP A 484 1.90 -10.65 6.57
N ALA A 485 3.19 -10.48 6.85
CA ALA A 485 4.28 -11.21 6.21
C ALA A 485 4.82 -12.36 7.08
N ALA A 486 4.14 -12.75 8.16
CA ALA A 486 4.52 -13.94 8.91
C ALA A 486 4.28 -15.22 8.06
N PRO A 487 5.22 -16.19 8.02
CA PRO A 487 6.43 -16.29 8.84
C PRO A 487 7.66 -15.56 8.29
N ALA A 488 7.66 -15.07 7.03
CA ALA A 488 8.83 -14.41 6.41
C ALA A 488 9.40 -13.23 7.22
N ALA A 489 8.55 -12.50 7.96
CA ALA A 489 8.99 -11.44 8.89
C ALA A 489 9.70 -11.94 10.16
N LYS A 490 9.86 -13.25 10.34
CA LYS A 490 10.49 -13.90 11.49
C LYS A 490 11.53 -14.95 11.09
N THR A 491 11.58 -15.35 9.83
CA THR A 491 12.57 -16.29 9.31
C THR A 491 13.81 -15.51 8.92
N PHE A 492 14.91 -15.81 9.60
CA PHE A 492 16.20 -15.16 9.41
C PHE A 492 17.19 -16.11 8.71
N PRO A 493 18.10 -15.62 7.84
CA PRO A 493 18.18 -14.23 7.37
C PRO A 493 16.90 -13.82 6.61
N LEU A 494 16.51 -12.54 6.69
CA LEU A 494 15.28 -12.10 6.04
C LEU A 494 15.39 -12.25 4.53
N LEU A 495 14.24 -12.51 3.91
CA LEU A 495 14.13 -12.43 2.46
C LEU A 495 14.56 -11.04 1.96
N PRO A 496 15.02 -10.93 0.70
CA PRO A 496 15.29 -9.65 0.07
C PRO A 496 14.13 -8.65 0.23
N ALA A 497 14.44 -7.36 0.32
CA ALA A 497 13.43 -6.30 0.51
C ALA A 497 12.46 -6.15 -0.69
N ASP A 498 12.72 -6.83 -1.80
CA ASP A 498 11.85 -6.90 -2.95
C ASP A 498 10.98 -8.17 -3.02
N ALA A 499 11.12 -9.09 -2.06
CA ALA A 499 10.32 -10.30 -1.95
C ALA A 499 8.81 -9.99 -1.88
N SER A 500 8.02 -10.86 -2.50
CA SER A 500 6.57 -10.68 -2.69
C SER A 500 5.75 -10.74 -1.39
N GLU A 501 6.31 -11.42 -0.39
CA GLU A 501 5.79 -11.62 0.96
C GLU A 501 5.71 -10.30 1.71
N PHE A 502 6.60 -9.36 1.40
CA PHE A 502 6.66 -8.09 2.07
C PHE A 502 5.89 -7.01 1.29
N GLN A 503 4.74 -6.60 1.84
CA GLN A 503 3.92 -5.54 1.24
C GLN A 503 4.60 -4.18 1.31
N HIS A 504 4.26 -3.24 0.41
CA HIS A 504 4.92 -1.92 0.31
C HIS A 504 5.11 -1.15 1.62
N TYR A 505 4.29 -1.41 2.65
CA TYR A 505 4.44 -0.85 3.98
C TYR A 505 5.81 -1.15 4.61
N HIS A 506 6.38 -2.35 4.43
CA HIS A 506 7.71 -2.67 4.93
C HIS A 506 8.79 -1.78 4.29
N ARG A 507 8.69 -1.49 2.99
CA ARG A 507 9.65 -0.61 2.29
C ARG A 507 9.59 0.81 2.84
N LYS A 508 8.42 1.24 3.29
CA LYS A 508 8.17 2.57 3.84
C LYS A 508 8.53 2.69 5.33
N HIS A 509 8.35 1.65 6.12
CA HIS A 509 8.52 1.68 7.58
C HIS A 509 9.73 0.89 8.08
N GLY A 510 10.43 0.20 7.19
CA GLY A 510 11.63 -0.60 7.46
C GLY A 510 11.34 -1.91 8.19
N PHE A 511 12.39 -2.73 8.36
CA PHE A 511 12.33 -3.90 9.23
C PHE A 511 12.62 -3.48 10.67
N ARG A 512 11.60 -3.60 11.54
CA ARG A 512 11.66 -3.18 12.94
C ARG A 512 11.05 -4.24 13.83
N TYR A 513 11.70 -4.46 14.96
CA TYR A 513 11.35 -5.45 15.96
C TYR A 513 11.27 -4.77 17.32
N LEU A 514 10.25 -5.11 18.10
CA LEU A 514 10.07 -4.63 19.45
C LEU A 514 10.61 -5.70 20.41
N VAL A 515 11.57 -5.30 21.22
CA VAL A 515 12.03 -6.06 22.39
C VAL A 515 11.19 -5.57 23.57
N CYS A 516 10.17 -6.33 23.92
CA CYS A 516 9.21 -5.99 24.97
C CYS A 516 9.83 -6.16 26.35
N LEU A 517 9.63 -5.18 27.22
CA LEU A 517 10.25 -5.11 28.54
C LEU A 517 9.25 -5.42 29.64
N ASP A 518 9.67 -6.19 30.63
CA ASP A 518 8.85 -6.50 31.79
C ASP A 518 8.63 -5.25 32.65
N GLY A 519 7.41 -5.10 33.17
CA GLY A 519 7.04 -4.00 34.07
C GLY A 519 6.98 -2.61 33.44
N ILE A 520 7.19 -2.44 32.13
CA ILE A 520 7.08 -1.12 31.49
C ILE A 520 5.66 -0.53 31.70
N GLU A 521 5.59 0.74 32.08
CA GLU A 521 4.33 1.46 32.31
C GLU A 521 4.33 2.78 31.55
N GLU A 522 3.26 3.08 30.81
CA GLU A 522 3.08 4.41 30.22
C GLU A 522 2.49 5.36 31.26
N LYS A 523 3.23 6.41 31.64
CA LYS A 523 2.85 7.36 32.70
C LYS A 523 2.60 8.77 32.21
N THR A 524 2.46 8.97 30.91
CA THR A 524 2.35 10.30 30.32
C THR A 524 0.90 10.74 30.25
N LYS A 525 0.54 11.73 31.06
CA LYS A 525 -0.84 12.24 31.19
C LYS A 525 -1.51 12.70 29.88
N LYS A 526 -0.76 13.04 28.82
CA LYS A 526 -1.32 13.61 27.59
C LYS A 526 -0.50 13.25 26.34
N VAL A 527 -0.54 11.98 25.95
CA VAL A 527 0.03 11.51 24.66
C VAL A 527 -0.90 11.73 23.47
N GLY A 528 -2.20 11.91 23.72
CA GLY A 528 -3.22 11.86 22.68
C GLY A 528 -3.46 10.43 22.19
N LEU A 529 -4.33 10.24 21.21
CA LEU A 529 -4.60 8.94 20.58
C LEU A 529 -3.47 8.43 19.65
N CYS A 530 -2.36 9.18 19.54
CA CYS A 530 -1.22 8.85 18.68
C CYS A 530 -1.60 8.49 17.22
N LEU A 531 -2.58 9.18 16.63
CA LEU A 531 -3.00 9.00 15.24
C LEU A 531 -2.10 9.81 14.29
N PHE A 532 -0.87 9.33 14.05
CA PHE A 532 0.11 10.08 13.27
C PHE A 532 -0.22 10.11 11.77
N PRO A 533 -0.26 11.29 11.11
CA PRO A 533 -0.55 11.40 9.68
C PRO A 533 0.35 10.55 8.79
N ALA A 534 1.62 10.39 9.16
CA ALA A 534 2.59 9.60 8.40
C ALA A 534 2.22 8.11 8.29
N MET A 535 1.40 7.60 9.22
CA MET A 535 0.91 6.23 9.29
C MET A 535 -0.49 6.05 8.70
N LEU A 536 -1.24 7.13 8.47
CA LEU A 536 -2.61 7.05 7.95
C LEU A 536 -2.66 6.56 6.49
N LYS A 537 -3.76 5.89 6.11
CA LYS A 537 -4.04 5.57 4.70
C LYS A 537 -4.13 6.87 3.88
N SER A 538 -3.66 6.83 2.63
CA SER A 538 -3.58 8.01 1.75
C SER A 538 -4.92 8.70 1.50
N GLN A 539 -6.04 7.95 1.54
CA GLN A 539 -7.38 8.51 1.43
C GLN A 539 -7.74 9.50 2.55
N LEU A 540 -7.07 9.42 3.71
CA LEU A 540 -7.28 10.30 4.86
C LEU A 540 -6.34 11.53 4.87
N HIS A 541 -5.37 11.61 3.95
CA HIS A 541 -4.44 12.73 3.89
C HIS A 541 -5.11 14.12 3.76
N PRO A 542 -6.21 14.30 3.00
CA PRO A 542 -6.87 15.61 2.90
C PRO A 542 -7.39 16.16 4.24
N VAL A 543 -7.59 15.29 5.23
CA VAL A 543 -8.24 15.61 6.51
C VAL A 543 -7.34 15.32 7.71
N ARG A 544 -6.03 15.13 7.46
CA ARG A 544 -5.03 14.84 8.50
C ARG A 544 -5.01 15.90 9.61
N ALA A 545 -5.28 17.16 9.30
CA ALA A 545 -5.29 18.24 10.28
C ALA A 545 -6.42 18.05 11.30
N THR A 546 -7.62 17.70 10.83
CA THR A 546 -8.75 17.36 11.69
C THR A 546 -8.48 16.10 12.51
N ILE A 547 -7.96 15.03 11.90
CA ILE A 547 -7.63 13.79 12.61
C ILE A 547 -6.58 14.03 13.69
N GLU A 548 -5.54 14.82 13.41
CA GLU A 548 -4.48 15.09 14.37
C GLU A 548 -4.96 15.97 15.52
N ALA A 549 -5.78 16.98 15.24
CA ALA A 549 -6.41 17.80 16.28
C ALA A 549 -7.32 16.94 17.20
N TYR A 550 -8.12 16.05 16.60
CA TYR A 550 -8.92 15.08 17.35
C TYR A 550 -8.04 14.15 18.19
N SER A 551 -6.97 13.63 17.59
CA SER A 551 -6.02 12.75 18.27
C SER A 551 -5.37 13.42 19.47
N ALA A 552 -4.99 14.70 19.37
CA ALA A 552 -4.34 15.43 20.46
C ALA A 552 -5.28 15.69 21.65
N ALA A 553 -6.60 15.71 21.41
CA ALA A 553 -7.61 15.91 22.43
C ALA A 553 -8.09 14.61 23.09
N GLY A 554 -7.86 13.45 22.46
CA GLY A 554 -8.31 12.16 22.98
C GLY A 554 -7.35 11.51 23.97
N THR A 555 -7.82 10.46 24.63
CA THR A 555 -7.06 9.65 25.60
C THR A 555 -7.10 8.19 25.19
N ILE A 556 -5.99 7.49 25.36
CA ILE A 556 -5.88 6.06 25.10
C ILE A 556 -6.44 5.31 26.32
N GLU A 557 -7.28 4.31 26.08
CA GLU A 557 -7.78 3.45 27.15
C GLU A 557 -6.64 2.62 27.75
N GLU A 558 -6.53 2.65 29.08
CA GLU A 558 -5.55 1.89 29.85
C GLU A 558 -5.73 0.38 29.67
N PRO A 559 -4.66 -0.40 29.64
CA PRO A 559 -4.76 -1.84 29.49
C PRO A 559 -5.31 -2.49 30.77
N ALA A 560 -6.13 -3.53 30.63
CA ALA A 560 -6.56 -4.38 31.76
C ALA A 560 -5.42 -5.28 32.30
N GLY A 561 -4.24 -5.25 31.68
CA GLY A 561 -3.07 -6.02 32.04
C GLY A 561 -1.79 -5.22 31.80
N ASN A 562 -0.66 -5.91 31.64
CA ASN A 562 0.62 -5.25 31.43
C ASN A 562 0.67 -4.55 30.06
N TYR A 563 1.27 -3.36 30.01
CA TYR A 563 1.55 -2.68 28.76
C TYR A 563 2.49 -3.51 27.89
N VAL A 564 2.23 -3.52 26.59
CA VAL A 564 3.22 -3.97 25.61
C VAL A 564 4.03 -2.78 25.12
N GLY A 565 5.27 -2.71 25.59
CA GLY A 565 6.24 -1.71 25.15
C GLY A 565 7.68 -2.12 25.42
N GLY A 566 8.62 -1.34 24.91
CA GLY A 566 10.04 -1.61 25.06
C GLY A 566 10.91 -0.82 24.09
N ILE A 567 12.00 -1.43 23.62
CA ILE A 567 12.94 -0.79 22.69
C ILE A 567 12.80 -1.39 21.29
N SER A 568 13.02 -0.55 20.27
CA SER A 568 13.07 -1.02 18.88
C SER A 568 14.48 -1.44 18.51
N VAL A 569 14.59 -2.55 17.75
CA VAL A 569 15.75 -2.91 16.94
C VAL A 569 15.37 -2.78 15.47
N SER A 570 16.22 -2.17 14.65
CA SER A 570 15.91 -1.90 13.24
C SER A 570 17.07 -2.26 12.32
N ARG A 571 16.74 -2.56 11.05
CA ARG A 571 17.74 -2.74 9.99
C ARG A 571 18.43 -1.45 9.56
N SER A 572 17.77 -0.29 9.73
CA SER A 572 18.41 1.01 9.51
C SER A 572 19.48 1.24 10.58
N SER A 573 20.70 1.57 10.18
CA SER A 573 21.94 1.68 10.97
C SER A 573 21.94 2.78 12.05
N ASN A 574 20.94 2.78 12.92
CA ASN A 574 20.86 3.67 14.07
C ASN A 574 21.56 3.04 15.28
N GLU A 575 21.84 3.87 16.28
CA GLU A 575 22.22 3.48 17.66
C GLU A 575 21.27 2.44 18.29
N HIS A 576 20.09 2.22 17.70
CA HIS A 576 19.10 1.24 18.15
C HIS A 576 19.50 -0.22 17.92
N THR A 577 20.36 -0.53 16.95
CA THR A 577 20.73 -1.91 16.62
C THR A 577 21.76 -2.48 17.60
N LYS A 578 22.65 -1.63 18.12
CA LYS A 578 23.65 -2.01 19.12
C LYS A 578 23.03 -2.19 20.49
N ARG A 579 22.84 -3.44 20.90
CA ARG A 579 22.22 -3.79 22.18
C ARG A 579 22.98 -4.93 22.84
N LEU A 580 23.12 -4.83 24.15
CA LEU A 580 23.73 -5.86 24.97
C LEU A 580 22.62 -6.71 25.60
N TYR A 581 22.67 -8.01 25.36
CA TYR A 581 21.75 -9.00 25.89
C TYR A 581 22.47 -9.93 26.84
N ARG A 582 21.80 -10.27 27.94
CA ARG A 582 22.17 -11.35 28.85
C ARG A 582 21.12 -12.42 28.72
N VAL A 583 21.51 -13.62 28.34
CA VAL A 583 20.60 -14.74 28.18
C VAL A 583 20.92 -15.81 29.19
N THR A 584 19.90 -16.52 29.64
CA THR A 584 20.02 -17.71 30.48
C THR A 584 19.43 -18.87 29.69
N ASP A 585 20.21 -19.93 29.47
CA ASP A 585 19.74 -21.15 28.81
C ASP A 585 18.96 -22.07 29.78
N GLU A 586 18.55 -23.25 29.30
CA GLU A 586 17.75 -24.19 30.10
C GLU A 586 18.50 -24.72 31.33
N ASP A 587 19.82 -24.85 31.22
CA ASP A 587 20.73 -25.33 32.27
C ASP A 587 21.03 -24.25 33.32
N GLY A 588 20.70 -22.99 33.03
CA GLY A 588 20.91 -21.85 33.92
C GLY A 588 22.21 -21.09 33.66
N ASP A 589 22.97 -21.46 32.63
CA ASP A 589 24.19 -20.79 32.24
C ASP A 589 23.86 -19.42 31.64
N ARG A 590 24.63 -18.42 32.04
CA ARG A 590 24.46 -17.04 31.61
C ARG A 590 25.50 -16.67 30.58
N LYS A 591 25.04 -16.16 29.43
CA LYS A 591 25.90 -15.72 28.33
C LYS A 591 25.58 -14.28 27.95
N LEU A 592 26.61 -13.53 27.56
CA LEU A 592 26.50 -12.15 27.09
C LEU A 592 26.65 -12.09 25.57
N TYR A 593 25.73 -11.38 24.92
CA TYR A 593 25.73 -11.14 23.48
C TYR A 593 25.62 -9.65 23.19
N GLU A 594 26.39 -9.15 22.23
CA GLU A 594 26.25 -7.79 21.71
C GLU A 594 25.79 -7.85 20.25
N THR A 595 24.61 -7.31 19.95
CA THR A 595 24.14 -7.23 18.56
C THR A 595 24.80 -6.07 17.85
N VAL A 596 25.87 -6.30 17.10
CA VAL A 596 26.67 -5.20 16.51
C VAL A 596 26.11 -4.68 15.19
N ILE A 597 25.36 -5.53 14.48
CA ILE A 597 24.69 -5.24 13.20
C ILE A 597 23.33 -5.93 13.16
N PHE A 598 22.49 -5.55 12.20
CA PHE A 598 21.17 -6.17 12.06
C PHE A 598 21.25 -7.55 11.41
N GLU A 599 21.91 -7.65 10.25
CA GLU A 599 22.11 -8.87 9.47
C GLU A 599 23.56 -9.01 9.07
#